data_AF-E9FUE5-F1
#
_entry.id   AF-E9FUE5-F1
#
_cell.length_a   1.000
_cell.length_b   1.000
_cell.length_c   1.000
_cell.angle_alpha   90.00
_cell.angle_beta   90.00
_cell.angle_gamma   90.00
#
_symmetry.space_group_name_H-M   'P 1'
#
loop_
_entity.id
_entity.type
_entity.pdbx_description
1 polymer ?
#
loop_
_entity_poly.entity_id
_entity_poly.type
_entity_poly.pdbx_seq_one_letter_code
_entity_poly.pdbx_strand_id
1 'polypeptide(L)'
;MDLTTAYRYNQNMMEYYTCKMYHSSGTGHGGVNQLGGVFVNGRPLPDVVRQRIVELAHNGVRPCDISRQLRVSHGCVSKILSRYYETGSFKAGVIGGSKPKVATPHVVDAIADYKRENPTMFAWEIRDRLLAEGICNQENVPSVSSINRSLVSLFSQRRERE
;
A
#
# COMPACT_ATOMS: atom_id res chain seq x y z
N MET A 1 -20.21 31.14 -20.70
CA MET A 1 -19.85 29.75 -21.05
C MET A 1 -20.82 28.83 -20.32
N ASP A 2 -21.49 27.93 -21.04
CA ASP A 2 -22.46 27.01 -20.45
C ASP A 2 -21.76 25.99 -19.51
N LEU A 3 -22.37 25.70 -18.36
CA LEU A 3 -21.88 24.71 -17.38
C LEU A 3 -21.64 23.35 -18.05
N THR A 4 -22.46 22.99 -19.04
CA THR A 4 -22.33 21.75 -19.82
C THR A 4 -20.97 21.67 -20.55
N THR A 5 -20.48 22.79 -21.07
CA THR A 5 -19.20 22.87 -21.79
C THR A 5 -18.02 22.79 -20.81
N ALA A 6 -18.15 23.39 -19.62
CA ALA A 6 -17.14 23.27 -18.56
C ALA A 6 -17.05 21.83 -18.01
N TYR A 7 -18.18 21.14 -17.84
CA TYR A 7 -18.19 19.73 -17.46
C TYR A 7 -17.58 18.83 -18.54
N ARG A 8 -17.88 19.05 -19.82
CA ARG A 8 -17.26 18.30 -20.93
C ARG A 8 -15.76 18.58 -21.04
N TYR A 9 -15.33 19.82 -20.84
CA TYR A 9 -13.90 20.18 -20.83
C TYR A 9 -13.15 19.47 -19.69
N ASN A 10 -13.73 19.47 -18.47
CA ASN A 10 -13.16 18.78 -17.32
C ASN A 10 -13.15 17.25 -17.48
N GLN A 11 -14.16 16.65 -18.13
CA GLN A 11 -14.20 15.22 -18.45
C GLN A 11 -13.11 14.84 -19.47
N ASN A 12 -12.98 15.59 -20.55
CA ASN A 12 -11.94 15.36 -21.57
C ASN A 12 -10.53 15.59 -20.99
N MET A 13 -10.35 16.57 -20.11
CA MET A 13 -9.10 16.82 -19.40
C MET A 13 -8.77 15.66 -18.45
N MET A 14 -9.78 15.08 -17.76
CA MET A 14 -9.60 13.89 -16.93
C MET A 14 -9.23 12.66 -17.77
N GLU A 15 -9.89 12.43 -18.92
CA GLU A 15 -9.49 11.38 -19.88
C GLU A 15 -8.05 11.56 -20.36
N TYR A 16 -7.63 12.81 -20.63
CA TYR A 16 -6.26 13.13 -21.05
C TYR A 16 -5.21 12.79 -19.97
N TYR A 17 -5.43 13.16 -18.71
CA TYR A 17 -4.52 12.80 -17.60
C TYR A 17 -4.53 11.31 -17.27
N THR A 18 -5.70 10.68 -17.38
CA THR A 18 -5.87 9.23 -17.22
C THR A 18 -5.01 8.51 -18.27
N CYS A 19 -5.17 8.83 -19.55
CA CYS A 19 -4.42 8.21 -20.65
C CYS A 19 -2.89 8.39 -20.53
N LYS A 20 -2.42 9.55 -20.07
CA LYS A 20 -0.99 9.84 -19.90
C LYS A 20 -0.36 9.08 -18.73
N MET A 21 -1.12 8.76 -17.68
CA MET A 21 -0.67 7.95 -16.54
C MET A 21 -0.67 6.43 -16.80
N TYR A 22 -1.38 5.95 -17.83
CA TYR A 22 -1.45 4.53 -18.21
C TYR A 22 -0.39 4.07 -19.25
N HIS A 23 0.37 4.99 -19.85
CA HIS A 23 1.27 4.68 -20.99
C HIS A 23 2.78 4.55 -20.65
N SER A 24 3.18 4.46 -19.36
CA SER A 24 4.59 4.40 -18.98
C SER A 24 5.05 3.17 -18.18
N SER A 25 4.29 2.08 -18.17
CA SER A 25 4.79 0.81 -17.63
C SER A 25 4.40 -0.34 -18.54
N GLY A 26 5.41 -1.04 -19.06
CA GLY A 26 5.30 -2.09 -20.08
C GLY A 26 4.25 -3.15 -19.80
N THR A 27 3.70 -3.68 -20.90
CA THR A 27 3.04 -4.99 -21.02
C THR A 27 2.16 -5.39 -19.84
N GLY A 28 0.93 -4.84 -19.75
CA GLY A 28 0.02 -5.19 -18.64
C GLY A 28 -1.47 -5.04 -18.97
N HIS A 29 -2.08 -6.13 -19.44
CA HIS A 29 -3.46 -6.60 -19.17
C HIS A 29 -4.53 -5.59 -18.68
N GLY A 30 -4.73 -4.49 -19.39
CA GLY A 30 -5.91 -3.65 -19.23
C GLY A 30 -7.15 -4.36 -19.76
N GLY A 31 -8.27 -4.25 -19.06
CA GLY A 31 -9.55 -4.85 -19.46
C GLY A 31 -10.70 -3.85 -19.39
N VAL A 32 -11.78 -4.17 -20.09
CA VAL A 32 -13.06 -3.45 -20.00
C VAL A 32 -14.05 -4.36 -19.31
N ASN A 33 -14.69 -3.87 -18.24
CA ASN A 33 -15.71 -4.63 -17.53
C ASN A 33 -17.06 -4.59 -18.28
N GLN A 34 -18.05 -5.34 -17.80
CA GLN A 34 -19.39 -5.42 -18.42
C GLN A 34 -20.16 -4.09 -18.43
N LEU A 35 -19.76 -3.13 -17.61
CA LEU A 35 -20.33 -1.78 -17.56
C LEU A 35 -19.60 -0.80 -18.48
N GLY A 36 -18.62 -1.27 -19.27
CA GLY A 36 -17.81 -0.45 -20.15
C GLY A 36 -16.75 0.39 -19.44
N GLY A 37 -16.39 0.04 -18.20
CA GLY A 37 -15.36 0.72 -17.42
C GLY A 37 -13.99 0.05 -17.57
N VAL A 38 -12.95 0.87 -17.70
CA VAL A 38 -11.56 0.41 -17.84
C VAL A 38 -10.97 0.05 -16.48
N PHE A 39 -10.24 -1.05 -16.41
CA PHE A 39 -9.54 -1.48 -15.20
C PHE A 39 -8.23 -2.20 -15.53
N VAL A 40 -7.36 -2.33 -14.53
CA VAL A 40 -6.12 -3.11 -14.61
C VAL A 40 -6.17 -4.22 -13.57
N ASN A 41 -6.02 -5.47 -14.02
CA ASN A 41 -6.03 -6.63 -13.12
C ASN A 41 -4.92 -6.53 -12.06
N GLY A 42 -5.27 -6.83 -10.80
CA GLY A 42 -4.33 -6.80 -9.67
C GLY A 42 -3.92 -5.42 -9.19
N ARG A 43 -4.44 -4.33 -9.78
CA ARG A 43 -4.16 -2.96 -9.35
C ARG A 43 -5.40 -2.34 -8.67
N PRO A 44 -5.21 -1.48 -7.65
CA PRO A 44 -6.32 -0.73 -7.08
C PRO A 44 -6.87 0.27 -8.11
N LEU A 45 -8.15 0.59 -7.98
CA LEU A 45 -8.79 1.64 -8.76
C LEU A 45 -8.10 3.00 -8.50
N PRO A 46 -7.96 3.90 -9.50
CA PRO A 46 -7.34 5.21 -9.28
C PRO A 46 -8.02 6.00 -8.15
N ASP A 47 -7.21 6.71 -7.36
CA ASP A 47 -7.68 7.44 -6.18
C ASP A 47 -8.77 8.46 -6.51
N VAL A 48 -8.71 9.12 -7.68
CA VAL A 48 -9.74 10.05 -8.15
C VAL A 48 -11.10 9.36 -8.25
N VAL A 49 -11.16 8.13 -8.77
CA VAL A 49 -12.42 7.38 -8.88
C VAL A 49 -12.88 6.88 -7.51
N ARG A 50 -11.95 6.45 -6.65
CA ARG A 50 -12.26 6.03 -5.27
C ARG A 50 -12.84 7.20 -4.46
N GLN A 51 -12.26 8.38 -4.58
CA GLN A 51 -12.78 9.61 -3.99
C GLN A 51 -14.18 9.94 -4.55
N ARG A 52 -14.35 9.86 -5.87
CA ARG A 52 -15.65 10.12 -6.51
C ARG A 52 -16.76 9.17 -6.04
N ILE A 53 -16.45 7.90 -5.78
CA ILE A 53 -17.38 6.93 -5.19
C ILE A 53 -17.88 7.42 -3.81
N VAL A 54 -16.96 7.87 -2.96
CA VAL A 54 -17.29 8.38 -1.61
C VAL A 54 -18.12 9.66 -1.70
N GLU A 55 -17.72 10.61 -2.56
CA GLU A 55 -18.45 11.87 -2.76
C GLU A 55 -19.90 11.63 -3.18
N LEU A 56 -20.14 10.73 -4.14
CA LEU A 56 -21.50 10.42 -4.59
C LEU A 56 -22.33 9.76 -3.49
N ALA A 57 -21.73 8.88 -2.69
CA ALA A 57 -22.42 8.27 -1.55
C ALA A 57 -22.80 9.31 -0.49
N HIS A 58 -21.91 10.26 -0.19
CA HIS A 58 -22.21 11.38 0.72
C HIS A 58 -23.33 12.29 0.20
N ASN A 59 -23.43 12.45 -1.11
CA ASN A 59 -24.54 13.17 -1.75
C ASN A 59 -25.85 12.35 -1.80
N GLY A 60 -25.92 11.20 -1.12
CA GLY A 60 -27.10 10.36 -1.04
C GLY A 60 -27.37 9.51 -2.28
N VAL A 61 -26.43 9.42 -3.23
CA VAL A 61 -26.57 8.59 -4.43
C VAL A 61 -26.48 7.12 -4.04
N ARG A 62 -27.42 6.31 -4.54
CA ARG A 62 -27.46 4.88 -4.23
C ARG A 62 -26.23 4.15 -4.81
N PRO A 63 -25.62 3.18 -4.10
CA PRO A 63 -24.44 2.45 -4.59
C PRO A 63 -24.59 1.81 -5.97
N CYS A 64 -25.81 1.36 -6.32
CA CYS A 64 -26.11 0.81 -7.63
C CYS A 64 -26.04 1.87 -8.75
N ASP A 65 -26.44 3.10 -8.46
CA ASP A 65 -26.36 4.22 -9.40
C ASP A 65 -24.92 4.71 -9.53
N ILE A 66 -24.16 4.75 -8.43
CA ILE A 66 -22.72 5.03 -8.44
C ILE A 66 -21.98 4.04 -9.35
N SER A 67 -22.28 2.75 -9.21
CA SER A 67 -21.71 1.67 -10.04
C SER A 67 -21.94 1.91 -11.53
N ARG A 68 -23.17 2.27 -11.92
CA ARG A 68 -23.51 2.56 -13.32
C ARG A 68 -22.86 3.84 -13.83
N GLN A 69 -22.91 4.92 -13.05
CA GLN A 69 -22.36 6.23 -13.45
C GLN A 69 -20.84 6.19 -13.65
N LEU A 70 -20.12 5.54 -12.73
CA LEU A 70 -18.66 5.46 -12.79
C LEU A 70 -18.17 4.23 -13.56
N ARG A 71 -19.08 3.38 -14.05
CA ARG A 71 -18.77 2.12 -14.74
C ARG A 71 -17.85 1.22 -13.93
N VAL A 72 -18.02 1.19 -12.61
CA VAL A 72 -17.26 0.36 -11.66
C VAL A 72 -18.18 -0.75 -11.17
N SER A 73 -17.67 -1.97 -10.99
CA SER A 73 -18.49 -3.08 -10.51
C SER A 73 -19.10 -2.79 -9.13
N HIS A 74 -20.35 -3.22 -8.93
CA HIS A 74 -21.07 -3.00 -7.66
C HIS A 74 -20.29 -3.51 -6.44
N GLY A 75 -19.66 -4.69 -6.55
CA GLY A 75 -18.81 -5.24 -5.49
C GLY A 75 -17.59 -4.37 -5.15
N CYS A 76 -17.01 -3.68 -6.12
CA CYS A 76 -15.91 -2.74 -5.88
C CYS A 76 -16.41 -1.48 -5.16
N VAL A 77 -17.53 -0.91 -5.60
CA VAL A 77 -18.19 0.23 -4.93
C VAL A 77 -18.49 -0.09 -3.48
N SER A 78 -19.14 -1.24 -3.22
CA SER A 78 -19.45 -1.70 -1.86
C SER A 78 -18.19 -1.84 -1.01
N LYS A 79 -17.12 -2.47 -1.53
CA LYS A 79 -15.87 -2.68 -0.79
C LYS A 79 -15.14 -1.38 -0.45
N ILE A 80 -15.26 -0.36 -1.30
CA ILE A 80 -14.69 0.96 -1.03
C ILE A 80 -15.49 1.66 0.06
N LEU A 81 -16.82 1.69 -0.06
CA LEU A 81 -17.70 2.34 0.92
C LEU A 81 -17.62 1.70 2.30
N SER A 82 -17.63 0.37 2.40
CA SER A 82 -17.48 -0.34 3.68
C SER A 82 -16.19 0.05 4.40
N ARG A 83 -15.04 -0.01 3.70
CA ARG A 83 -13.75 0.43 4.27
C ARG A 83 -13.77 1.90 4.65
N TYR A 84 -14.39 2.75 3.82
CA TYR A 84 -14.46 4.18 4.09
C TYR A 84 -15.25 4.47 5.37
N TYR A 85 -16.38 3.80 5.60
CA TYR A 85 -17.14 3.96 6.83
C TYR A 85 -16.41 3.40 8.07
N GLU A 86 -15.57 2.39 7.90
CA GLU A 86 -14.75 1.83 8.99
C GLU A 86 -13.53 2.70 9.34
N THR A 87 -12.86 3.27 8.33
CA THR A 87 -11.51 3.87 8.48
C THR A 87 -11.43 5.36 8.17
N GLY A 88 -12.45 5.93 7.53
CA GLY A 88 -12.45 7.29 6.98
C GLY A 88 -11.53 7.50 5.77
N SER A 89 -10.82 6.46 5.29
CA SER A 89 -9.85 6.59 4.20
C SER A 89 -10.38 6.00 2.90
N PHE A 90 -10.37 6.81 1.84
CA PHE A 90 -10.61 6.33 0.49
C PHE A 90 -9.35 5.73 -0.15
N LYS A 91 -8.16 5.87 0.46
CA LYS A 91 -6.91 5.35 -0.13
C LYS A 91 -6.92 3.81 -0.18
N ALA A 92 -6.30 3.24 -1.21
CA ALA A 92 -6.09 1.79 -1.24
C ALA A 92 -5.14 1.38 -0.10
N GLY A 93 -5.37 0.20 0.49
CA GLY A 93 -4.42 -0.38 1.44
C GLY A 93 -3.11 -0.75 0.76
N VAL A 94 -2.07 -0.97 1.56
CA VAL A 94 -0.78 -1.49 1.06
C VAL A 94 -1.01 -2.87 0.46
N ILE A 95 -0.76 -3.01 -0.85
CA ILE A 95 -0.85 -4.28 -1.57
C ILE A 95 0.56 -4.84 -1.72
N GLY A 96 0.80 -6.03 -1.19
CA GLY A 96 2.09 -6.72 -1.25
C GLY A 96 2.88 -6.65 0.06
N GLY A 97 4.09 -7.21 0.01
CA GLY A 97 4.94 -7.42 1.18
C GLY A 97 4.81 -8.84 1.74
N SER A 98 5.92 -9.39 2.23
CA SER A 98 5.94 -10.62 3.00
C SER A 98 6.04 -10.27 4.49
N LYS A 99 5.30 -11.01 5.33
CA LYS A 99 5.57 -10.96 6.77
C LYS A 99 7.02 -11.45 6.99
N PRO A 100 7.83 -10.76 7.79
CA PRO A 100 9.19 -11.21 8.07
C PRO A 100 9.14 -12.57 8.77
N LYS A 101 9.74 -13.60 8.15
CA LYS A 101 9.73 -14.97 8.67
C LYS A 101 10.69 -15.19 9.84
N VAL A 102 11.79 -14.43 9.87
CA VAL A 102 12.95 -14.67 10.76
C VAL A 102 13.28 -13.43 11.61
N ALA A 103 12.94 -12.23 11.12
CA ALA A 103 13.08 -10.98 11.84
C ALA A 103 11.78 -10.65 12.60
N THR A 104 11.44 -11.49 13.58
CA THR A 104 10.33 -11.20 14.48
C THR A 104 10.64 -9.94 15.31
N PRO A 105 9.63 -9.19 15.79
CA PRO A 105 9.86 -7.94 16.53
C PRO A 105 10.84 -8.10 17.70
N HIS A 106 10.66 -9.14 18.51
CA HIS A 106 11.55 -9.44 19.65
C HIS A 106 13.03 -9.63 19.24
N VAL A 107 13.28 -10.30 18.12
CA VAL A 107 14.66 -10.50 17.61
C VAL A 107 15.26 -9.18 17.12
N VAL A 108 14.45 -8.35 16.46
CA VAL A 108 14.89 -7.02 16.00
C VAL A 108 15.20 -6.10 17.18
N ASP A 109 14.39 -6.15 18.23
CA ASP A 109 14.60 -5.38 19.46
C ASP A 109 15.89 -5.82 20.17
N ALA A 110 16.11 -7.13 20.33
CA ALA A 110 17.36 -7.65 20.89
C ALA A 110 18.60 -7.23 20.08
N ILE A 111 18.53 -7.28 18.74
CA ILE A 111 19.61 -6.77 17.86
C ILE A 111 19.87 -5.29 18.13
N ALA A 112 18.81 -4.48 18.28
CA ALA A 112 18.91 -3.06 18.55
C ALA A 112 19.49 -2.76 19.93
N ASP A 113 19.19 -3.58 20.93
CA ASP A 113 19.68 -3.46 22.29
C ASP A 113 21.16 -3.82 22.37
N TYR A 114 21.59 -4.95 21.81
CA TYR A 114 23.00 -5.32 21.77
C TYR A 114 23.88 -4.29 21.07
N LYS A 115 23.38 -3.70 19.97
CA LYS A 115 24.11 -2.65 19.25
C LYS A 115 24.13 -1.31 20.00
N ARG A 116 23.16 -1.08 20.88
CA ARG A 116 23.11 0.11 21.75
C ARG A 116 24.05 -0.02 22.94
N GLU A 117 24.10 -1.21 23.55
CA GLU A 117 25.04 -1.54 24.63
C GLU A 117 26.48 -1.52 24.13
N ASN A 118 26.72 -2.10 22.95
CA ASN A 118 28.04 -2.15 22.34
C ASN A 118 27.98 -1.80 20.85
N PRO A 119 28.24 -0.53 20.48
CA PRO A 119 28.25 -0.08 19.09
C PRO A 119 29.32 -0.75 18.22
N THR A 120 30.40 -1.30 18.79
CA THR A 120 31.45 -1.98 18.02
C THR A 120 31.13 -3.43 17.70
N MET A 121 30.11 -4.01 18.35
CA MET A 121 29.71 -5.42 18.17
C MET A 121 29.34 -5.73 16.71
N PHE A 122 30.00 -6.71 16.11
CA PHE A 122 29.77 -7.15 14.75
C PHE A 122 28.50 -7.99 14.63
N ALA A 123 27.93 -8.04 13.41
CA ALA A 123 26.69 -8.77 13.16
C ALA A 123 26.80 -10.29 13.38
N TRP A 124 27.98 -10.88 13.24
CA TRP A 124 28.19 -12.29 13.57
C TRP A 124 28.22 -12.51 15.10
N GLU A 125 28.77 -11.57 15.87
CA GLU A 125 28.75 -11.62 17.34
C GLU A 125 27.31 -11.48 17.87
N ILE A 126 26.52 -10.59 17.25
CA ILE A 126 25.08 -10.46 17.52
C ILE A 126 24.37 -11.80 17.26
N ARG A 127 24.67 -12.45 16.12
CA ARG A 127 24.08 -13.75 15.77
C ARG A 127 24.37 -14.80 16.84
N ASP A 128 25.63 -14.89 17.26
CA ASP A 128 26.07 -15.89 18.23
C ASP A 128 25.49 -15.61 19.62
N ARG A 129 25.35 -14.33 20.01
CA ARG A 129 24.68 -13.91 21.25
C ARG A 129 23.18 -14.22 21.25
N LEU A 130 22.49 -14.02 20.12
CA LEU A 130 21.07 -14.40 19.97
C LEU A 130 20.85 -15.91 20.19
N LEU A 131 21.80 -16.75 19.77
CA LEU A 131 21.77 -18.20 20.03
C LEU A 131 22.11 -18.52 21.48
N ALA A 132 23.14 -17.88 22.04
CA ALA A 132 23.60 -18.12 23.41
C ALA A 132 22.56 -17.74 24.48
N GLU A 133 21.82 -16.64 24.27
CA GLU A 133 20.75 -16.20 25.17
C GLU A 133 19.40 -16.90 24.90
N GLY A 134 19.36 -17.84 23.94
CA GLY A 134 18.14 -18.59 23.61
C GLY A 134 17.03 -17.76 22.96
N ILE A 135 17.35 -16.55 22.47
CA ILE A 135 16.41 -15.68 21.75
C ILE A 135 16.08 -16.31 20.38
N CYS A 136 17.08 -16.93 19.76
CA CYS A 136 16.96 -17.67 18.52
C CYS A 136 17.45 -19.12 18.67
N ASN A 137 16.90 -20.00 17.85
CA ASN A 137 17.37 -21.36 17.59
C ASN A 137 18.07 -21.41 16.22
N GLN A 138 18.77 -22.51 15.93
CA GLN A 138 19.52 -22.69 14.67
C GLN A 138 18.67 -22.50 13.39
N GLU A 139 17.37 -22.77 13.46
CA GLU A 139 16.45 -22.63 12.32
C GLU A 139 15.87 -21.22 12.14
N ASN A 140 15.79 -20.44 13.22
CA ASN A 140 15.13 -19.12 13.22
C ASN A 140 16.12 -17.96 13.43
N VAL A 141 17.42 -18.25 13.56
CA VAL A 141 18.44 -17.23 13.71
C VAL A 141 18.62 -16.46 12.39
N PRO A 142 18.57 -15.12 12.41
CA PRO A 142 18.77 -14.33 11.21
C PRO A 142 20.21 -14.47 10.69
N SER A 143 20.38 -14.48 9.37
CA SER A 143 21.71 -14.44 8.77
C SER A 143 22.41 -13.11 9.07
N VAL A 144 23.74 -13.10 9.03
CA VAL A 144 24.56 -11.89 9.23
C VAL A 144 24.10 -10.74 8.34
N SER A 145 23.79 -11.01 7.07
CA SER A 145 23.25 -10.01 6.14
C SER A 145 21.87 -9.49 6.55
N SER A 146 21.02 -10.34 7.14
CA SER A 146 19.71 -9.92 7.66
C SER A 146 19.84 -9.01 8.87
N ILE A 147 20.76 -9.33 9.79
CA ILE A 147 21.09 -8.48 10.95
C ILE A 147 21.55 -7.10 10.49
N ASN A 148 22.49 -7.04 9.53
CA ASN A 148 22.96 -5.77 8.97
C ASN A 148 21.83 -4.95 8.33
N ARG A 149 20.91 -5.58 7.60
CA ARG A 149 19.74 -4.89 7.03
C ARG A 149 18.82 -4.33 8.12
N SER A 150 18.56 -5.08 9.18
CA SER A 150 17.77 -4.62 10.32
C SER A 150 18.41 -3.39 10.96
N LEU A 151 19.73 -3.40 11.18
CA LEU A 151 20.46 -2.27 11.73
C LEU A 151 20.33 -1.01 10.86
N VAL A 152 20.50 -1.12 9.54
CA VAL A 152 20.32 0.01 8.62
C VAL A 152 18.89 0.56 8.72
N SER A 153 17.88 -0.30 8.72
CA SER A 153 16.48 0.13 8.83
C SER A 153 16.19 0.82 10.16
N LEU A 154 16.74 0.32 11.27
CA LEU A 154 16.60 0.92 12.61
C LEU A 154 17.21 2.33 12.67
N PHE A 155 18.38 2.54 12.05
CA PHE A 155 19.01 3.87 12.00
C PHE A 155 18.24 4.85 11.13
N SER A 156 17.69 4.40 10.00
CA SER A 156 16.84 5.25 9.13
C SER A 156 15.56 5.69 9.83
N GLN A 157 14.90 4.79 10.57
CA GLN A 157 13.65 5.11 11.27
C GLN A 157 13.83 6.07 12.45
N ARG A 158 15.01 6.10 13.10
CA ARG A 158 15.29 7.05 14.19
C ARG A 158 15.40 8.50 13.70
N ARG A 159 15.97 8.73 12.52
CA ARG A 159 16.14 10.09 11.96
C ARG A 159 14.81 10.78 11.59
N GLU A 160 13.72 10.03 11.45
CA GLU A 160 12.40 10.58 11.11
C GLU A 160 11.55 10.91 12.35
N ARG A 161 12.03 10.60 13.56
CA ARG A 161 11.31 10.83 14.83
C ARG A 161 11.91 11.96 15.68
N GLU A 162 12.97 12.60 15.21
CA GLU A 162 13.60 13.79 15.80
C GLU A 162 13.22 15.02 14.96
#